data_AF-A0A2L2P005-F1
#
_entry.id   AF-A0A2L2P005-F1
#
_cell.length_a   1.000
_cell.length_b   1.000
_cell.length_c   1.000
_cell.angle_alpha   90.00
_cell.angle_beta   90.00
_cell.angle_gamma   90.00
#
_symmetry.space_group_name_H-M   'P 1'
#
loop_
_entity.id
_entity.type
_entity.pdbx_description
1 polymer ?
#
loop_
_entity_poly.entity_id
_entity_poly.type
_entity_poly.pdbx_seq_one_letter_code
_entity_poly.pdbx_strand_id
1 'polypeptide(L)'
;MRKISCKLKDFMEKRHLSQYQLAKNTGISVNAIGRLYKEEFDRIDCNTAEVLCNYFGCDLGDLFIMQAEGMKEDELIKRYDAGKRDFSGVDLGGAILSQVNLTGANLTGANLTGANLCQADLSKTNLDQTDLRRADLEGVNLKKATLREAKLLFAKLVSANLFCAELTEADLSQVYLQNAELGWANLSRAVLKEANLDNAEMVRVNLRGANLTNAKARKANLKFADLRETKLIDTDIADANLETACLVNADLSNANFSKARLGKADLSTSNLRCINLTDADLTGADLTGADLTGADLTGANLTGANLTDANLTGANLTGVSLRIANLTNANLDGASLKGAIMPNGKLYQSLSSEEDRFLENF
;
A
#
# COMPACT_ATOMS: atom_id res chain seq x y z
N MET A 1 13.72 4.37 56.94
CA MET A 1 12.55 4.31 56.02
C MET A 1 11.42 5.29 56.38
N ARG A 2 10.97 5.44 57.63
CA ARG A 2 9.87 6.39 57.97
C ARG A 2 10.18 7.90 57.80
N LYS A 3 11.44 8.34 57.81
CA LYS A 3 11.79 9.78 57.65
C LYS A 3 11.96 10.25 56.20
N ILE A 4 12.17 9.34 55.24
CA ILE A 4 12.27 9.67 53.80
C ILE A 4 10.86 9.87 53.22
N SER A 5 9.88 9.11 53.73
CA SER A 5 8.46 9.18 53.35
C SER A 5 7.83 10.56 53.55
N CYS A 6 8.06 11.25 54.68
CA CYS A 6 7.42 12.57 54.90
C CYS A 6 8.01 13.70 54.03
N LYS A 7 9.31 13.69 53.72
CA LYS A 7 9.92 14.71 52.87
C LYS A 7 9.58 14.52 51.39
N LEU A 8 9.46 13.27 50.92
CA LEU A 8 9.00 12.96 49.57
C LEU A 8 7.50 13.30 49.42
N LYS A 9 6.70 13.04 50.45
CA LYS A 9 5.28 13.40 50.53
C LYS A 9 5.06 14.91 50.45
N ASP A 10 5.78 15.70 51.25
CA ASP A 10 5.72 17.17 51.20
C ASP A 10 6.24 17.74 49.86
N PHE A 11 7.23 17.10 49.24
CA PHE A 11 7.79 17.49 47.94
C PHE A 11 6.81 17.22 46.79
N MET A 12 6.10 16.09 46.82
CA MET A 12 5.13 15.69 45.79
C MET A 12 3.78 16.41 45.95
N GLU A 13 3.28 16.59 47.17
CA GLU A 13 2.00 17.25 47.45
C GLU A 13 2.00 18.74 47.09
N LYS A 14 3.12 19.46 47.26
CA LYS A 14 3.17 20.92 47.00
C LYS A 14 3.42 21.29 45.53
N ARG A 15 4.07 20.44 44.73
CA ARG A 15 4.46 20.79 43.35
C ARG A 15 3.46 20.30 42.30
N HIS A 16 2.84 19.14 42.53
CA HIS A 16 1.97 18.49 41.55
C HIS A 16 0.47 18.73 41.76
N LEU A 17 0.02 19.00 43.00
CA LEU A 17 -1.40 19.28 43.27
C LEU A 17 -1.86 20.59 42.61
N SER A 18 -1.01 21.62 42.65
CA SER A 18 -1.24 22.91 41.99
C SER A 18 -1.22 22.81 40.46
N GLN A 19 -0.37 21.94 39.90
CA GLN A 19 -0.30 21.74 38.45
C GLN A 19 -1.40 20.81 37.92
N TYR A 20 -1.83 19.82 38.71
CA TYR A 20 -2.98 18.97 38.40
C TYR A 20 -4.28 19.78 38.42
N GLN A 21 -4.45 20.66 39.42
CA GLN A 21 -5.57 21.60 39.46
C GLN A 21 -5.51 22.63 38.33
N LEU A 22 -4.32 23.13 37.98
CA LEU A 22 -4.12 24.02 36.83
C LEU A 22 -4.48 23.32 35.52
N ALA A 23 -4.02 22.08 35.31
CA ALA A 23 -4.29 21.32 34.09
C ALA A 23 -5.77 20.92 33.93
N LYS A 24 -6.45 20.61 35.03
CA LYS A 24 -7.90 20.38 35.06
C LYS A 24 -8.68 21.66 34.69
N ASN A 25 -8.17 22.84 35.07
CA ASN A 25 -8.78 24.13 34.75
C ASN A 25 -8.43 24.66 33.35
N THR A 26 -7.33 24.19 32.73
CA THR A 26 -6.88 24.63 31.39
C THR A 26 -7.21 23.63 30.27
N GLY A 27 -7.90 22.52 30.55
CA GLY A 27 -8.30 21.54 29.53
C GLY A 27 -7.13 20.75 28.92
N ILE A 28 -5.98 20.71 29.58
CA ILE A 28 -4.81 19.95 29.12
C ILE A 28 -5.07 18.46 29.41
N SER A 29 -5.03 17.63 28.37
CA SER A 29 -5.20 16.19 28.48
C SER A 29 -4.18 15.60 29.47
N VAL A 30 -4.64 14.69 30.33
CA VAL A 30 -3.80 13.93 31.27
C VAL A 30 -2.65 13.21 30.55
N ASN A 31 -2.85 12.84 29.28
CA ASN A 31 -1.81 12.23 28.43
C ASN A 31 -0.65 13.18 28.09
N ALA A 32 -0.90 14.50 28.05
CA ALA A 32 0.15 15.50 27.83
C ALA A 32 1.01 15.72 29.08
N ILE A 33 0.41 15.60 30.27
CA ILE A 33 1.12 15.67 31.55
C ILE A 33 2.03 14.45 31.73
N GLY A 34 1.56 13.25 31.38
CA GLY A 34 2.36 12.03 31.43
C GLY A 34 3.63 12.10 30.56
N ARG A 35 3.60 12.82 29.43
CA ARG A 35 4.79 13.02 28.57
C ARG A 35 5.81 14.00 29.16
N LEU A 36 5.36 15.01 29.91
CA LEU A 36 6.25 16.04 30.49
C LEU A 36 7.11 15.50 31.65
N TYR A 37 6.66 14.43 32.30
CA TYR A 37 7.29 13.89 33.51
C TYR A 37 7.92 12.50 33.32
N LYS A 38 7.98 12.00 32.08
CA LYS A 38 8.48 10.65 31.74
C LYS A 38 9.82 10.32 32.42
N GLU A 39 10.78 11.24 32.40
CA GLU A 39 12.11 11.03 33.00
C GLU A 39 12.14 10.98 34.54
N GLU A 40 11.18 11.63 35.22
CA GLU A 40 11.06 11.57 36.69
C GLU A 40 10.31 10.31 37.14
N PHE A 41 9.40 9.79 36.30
CA PHE A 41 8.57 8.62 36.60
C PHE A 41 9.24 7.27 36.32
N ASP A 42 10.20 7.19 35.39
CA ASP A 42 11.01 5.99 35.11
C ASP A 42 11.88 5.52 36.31
N ARG A 43 11.92 6.30 37.40
CA ARG A 43 12.69 6.00 38.63
C ARG A 43 11.84 5.40 39.75
N ILE A 44 10.55 5.19 39.54
CA ILE A 44 9.63 4.68 40.56
C ILE A 44 9.58 3.15 40.48
N ASP A 45 9.93 2.46 41.58
CA ASP A 45 9.89 1.00 41.65
C ASP A 45 8.45 0.45 41.76
N CYS A 46 8.26 -0.84 41.45
CA CYS A 46 6.95 -1.50 41.44
C CYS A 46 6.21 -1.42 42.79
N ASN A 47 6.94 -1.41 43.91
CA ASN A 47 6.34 -1.32 45.25
C ASN A 47 5.72 0.06 45.49
N THR A 48 6.25 1.09 44.86
CA THR A 48 5.75 2.47 44.99
C THR A 48 4.51 2.70 44.13
N ALA A 49 4.39 2.04 42.98
CA ALA A 49 3.21 2.08 42.13
C ALA A 49 1.97 1.45 42.82
N GLU A 50 2.15 0.33 43.51
CA GLU A 50 1.08 -0.37 44.25
C GLU A 50 0.54 0.46 45.43
N VAL A 51 1.40 1.26 46.06
CA VAL A 51 1.01 2.21 47.11
C VAL A 51 0.20 3.38 46.54
N LEU A 52 0.52 3.84 45.32
CA LEU A 52 -0.22 4.91 44.64
C LEU A 52 -1.61 4.47 44.15
N CYS A 53 -1.76 3.22 43.69
CA CYS A 53 -3.07 2.62 43.37
C CYS A 53 -4.03 2.68 44.56
N ASN A 54 -3.54 2.32 45.74
CA ASN A 54 -4.33 2.29 46.98
C ASN A 54 -4.71 3.70 47.49
N TYR A 55 -3.98 4.74 47.09
CA TYR A 55 -4.16 6.10 47.62
C TYR A 55 -5.01 7.01 46.71
N PHE A 56 -5.02 6.78 45.38
CA PHE A 56 -5.72 7.64 44.41
C PHE A 56 -6.95 7.00 43.75
N GLY A 57 -7.22 5.71 44.01
CA GLY A 57 -8.30 4.95 43.37
C GLY A 57 -7.87 4.31 42.04
N CYS A 58 -8.58 3.24 41.65
CA CYS A 58 -8.20 2.30 40.59
C CYS A 58 -7.92 2.94 39.22
N ASP A 59 -8.48 4.12 38.94
CA ASP A 59 -8.34 4.82 37.66
C ASP A 59 -6.91 5.36 37.39
N LEU A 60 -6.18 5.74 38.44
CA LEU A 60 -4.80 6.20 38.30
C LEU A 60 -3.83 5.01 38.25
N GLY A 61 -4.10 4.00 39.08
CA GLY A 61 -3.28 2.79 39.21
C GLY A 61 -3.16 1.97 37.94
N ASP A 62 -4.28 1.76 37.25
CA ASP A 62 -4.31 1.07 35.96
C ASP A 62 -3.62 1.90 34.86
N LEU A 63 -3.65 3.23 34.97
CA LEU A 63 -2.91 4.13 34.09
C LEU A 63 -1.39 4.00 34.28
N PHE A 64 -0.93 3.79 35.53
CA PHE A 64 0.49 3.63 35.88
C PHE A 64 1.05 2.27 35.45
N ILE A 65 0.29 1.18 35.57
CA ILE A 65 0.71 -0.15 35.09
C ILE A 65 0.73 -0.18 33.55
N MET A 66 -0.27 0.44 32.90
CA MET A 66 -0.34 0.52 31.44
C MET A 66 0.84 1.27 30.79
N GLN A 67 1.42 2.24 31.49
CA GLN A 67 2.57 3.00 30.99
C GLN A 67 3.91 2.25 31.13
N ALA A 68 3.98 1.21 31.95
CA ALA A 68 5.22 0.46 32.22
C ALA A 68 5.29 -0.91 31.51
N GLU A 69 4.15 -1.56 31.20
CA GLU A 69 4.13 -2.93 30.65
C GLU A 69 3.40 -3.08 29.28
N GLY A 70 2.86 -1.99 28.71
CA GLY A 70 1.95 -2.10 27.56
C GLY A 70 0.56 -2.61 27.97
N MET A 71 -0.41 -2.55 27.06
CA MET A 71 -1.76 -3.07 27.31
C MET A 71 -1.76 -4.59 27.08
N LYS A 72 -2.12 -5.38 28.10
CA LYS A 72 -2.27 -6.84 27.95
C LYS A 72 -3.51 -7.17 27.12
N GLU A 73 -3.45 -8.26 26.36
CA GLU A 73 -4.51 -8.67 25.41
C GLU A 73 -5.86 -8.86 26.10
N ASP A 74 -5.87 -9.51 27.27
CA ASP A 74 -7.08 -9.74 28.06
C ASP A 74 -7.75 -8.43 28.50
N GLU A 75 -6.95 -7.41 28.81
CA GLU A 75 -7.47 -6.10 29.23
C GLU A 75 -8.03 -5.31 28.04
N LEU A 76 -7.42 -5.42 26.86
CA LEU A 76 -7.97 -4.87 25.62
C LEU A 76 -9.36 -5.45 25.35
N ILE A 77 -9.48 -6.78 25.38
CA ILE A 77 -10.73 -7.50 25.11
C ILE A 77 -11.78 -7.14 26.14
N LYS A 78 -11.45 -7.17 27.43
CA LYS A 78 -12.36 -6.82 28.51
C LYS A 78 -12.90 -5.39 28.37
N ARG A 79 -12.05 -4.42 28.03
CA ARG A 79 -12.48 -3.03 27.78
C ARG A 79 -13.35 -2.93 26.54
N TYR A 80 -13.01 -3.65 25.48
CA TYR A 80 -13.82 -3.68 24.26
C TYR A 80 -15.22 -4.25 24.53
N ASP A 81 -15.31 -5.35 25.27
CA ASP A 81 -16.57 -5.97 25.67
C ASP A 81 -17.40 -5.07 26.60
N ALA A 82 -16.74 -4.25 27.43
CA ALA A 82 -17.37 -3.20 28.23
C ALA A 82 -17.85 -1.98 27.41
N GLY A 83 -17.67 -2.00 26.08
CA GLY A 83 -18.13 -0.94 25.17
C GLY A 83 -17.10 0.15 24.91
N LYS A 84 -15.87 0.06 25.45
CA LYS A 84 -14.78 0.97 25.07
C LYS A 84 -14.44 0.72 23.60
N ARG A 85 -14.27 1.79 22.82
CA ARG A 85 -13.85 1.71 21.42
C ARG A 85 -12.58 2.50 21.13
N ASP A 86 -12.21 3.42 22.01
CA ASP A 86 -11.00 4.23 21.85
C ASP A 86 -9.81 3.57 22.55
N PHE A 87 -8.90 3.08 21.72
CA PHE A 87 -7.62 2.46 22.04
C PHE A 87 -6.50 3.16 21.27
N SER A 88 -6.65 4.47 21.02
CA SER A 88 -5.62 5.24 20.33
C SER A 88 -4.30 5.27 21.12
N GLY A 89 -3.19 5.10 20.41
CA GLY A 89 -1.83 5.17 20.96
C GLY A 89 -1.46 4.07 21.95
N VAL A 90 -2.26 3.01 22.10
CA VAL A 90 -1.93 1.88 22.97
C VAL A 90 -0.71 1.13 22.44
N ASP A 91 0.05 0.53 23.35
CA ASP A 91 1.13 -0.38 23.00
C ASP A 91 0.66 -1.82 23.10
N LEU A 92 0.58 -2.48 21.95
CA LEU A 92 0.19 -3.87 21.71
C LEU A 92 1.29 -4.58 20.88
N GLY A 93 2.54 -4.11 20.96
CA GLY A 93 3.66 -4.71 20.26
C GLY A 93 3.84 -6.19 20.65
N GLY A 94 3.87 -7.08 19.66
CA GLY A 94 3.98 -8.53 19.88
C GLY A 94 2.75 -9.21 20.48
N ALA A 95 1.65 -8.47 20.67
CA ALA A 95 0.43 -9.00 21.27
C ALA A 95 -0.17 -10.16 20.45
N ILE A 96 -0.75 -11.14 21.14
CA ILE A 96 -1.45 -12.27 20.52
C ILE A 96 -2.95 -11.96 20.43
N LEU A 97 -3.35 -11.43 19.28
CA LEU A 97 -4.70 -10.94 18.97
C LEU A 97 -5.35 -11.74 17.83
N SER A 98 -4.95 -13.00 17.65
CA SER A 98 -5.49 -13.86 16.59
C SER A 98 -7.00 -14.06 16.80
N GLN A 99 -7.78 -13.95 15.72
CA GLN A 99 -9.25 -14.11 15.71
C GLN A 99 -10.02 -13.12 16.61
N VAL A 100 -9.36 -12.08 17.14
CA VAL A 100 -10.06 -11.06 17.94
C VAL A 100 -11.06 -10.29 17.07
N ASN A 101 -12.15 -9.83 17.68
CA ASN A 101 -13.06 -8.89 17.06
C ASN A 101 -12.84 -7.49 17.66
N LEU A 102 -12.30 -6.58 16.85
CA LEU A 102 -12.15 -5.16 17.19
C LEU A 102 -12.86 -4.27 16.17
N THR A 103 -13.93 -4.77 15.56
CA THR A 103 -14.71 -4.07 14.53
C THR A 103 -15.07 -2.64 14.96
N GLY A 104 -14.65 -1.66 14.18
CA GLY A 104 -14.94 -0.25 14.42
C GLY A 104 -14.23 0.35 15.64
N ALA A 105 -13.23 -0.34 16.21
CA ALA A 105 -12.38 0.26 17.23
C ALA A 105 -11.53 1.40 16.63
N ASN A 106 -11.11 2.32 17.48
CA ASN A 106 -10.12 3.34 17.17
C ASN A 106 -8.77 2.90 17.75
N LEU A 107 -7.86 2.51 16.88
CA LEU A 107 -6.48 2.15 17.20
C LEU A 107 -5.50 3.18 16.62
N THR A 108 -5.95 4.41 16.30
CA THR A 108 -5.08 5.45 15.70
C THR A 108 -3.76 5.58 16.46
N GLY A 109 -2.64 5.50 15.74
CA GLY A 109 -1.30 5.64 16.30
C GLY A 109 -0.86 4.54 17.28
N ALA A 110 -1.62 3.45 17.41
CA ALA A 110 -1.23 2.32 18.26
C ALA A 110 0.02 1.62 17.71
N ASN A 111 0.81 1.05 18.63
CA ASN A 111 1.91 0.16 18.29
C ASN A 111 1.40 -1.29 18.25
N LEU A 112 1.39 -1.90 17.07
CA LEU A 112 1.05 -3.30 16.81
C LEU A 112 2.23 -4.02 16.13
N THR A 113 3.46 -3.51 16.32
CA THR A 113 4.66 -4.07 15.69
C THR A 113 4.80 -5.54 16.09
N GLY A 114 4.87 -6.43 15.10
CA GLY A 114 5.00 -7.88 15.32
C GLY A 114 3.82 -8.56 16.00
N ALA A 115 2.68 -7.87 16.18
CA ALA A 115 1.48 -8.47 16.75
C ALA A 115 0.94 -9.59 15.84
N ASN A 116 0.35 -10.62 16.44
CA ASN A 116 -0.38 -11.66 15.73
C ASN A 116 -1.86 -11.29 15.66
N LEU A 117 -2.32 -10.86 14.49
CA LEU A 117 -3.70 -10.49 14.15
C LEU A 117 -4.29 -11.47 13.11
N CYS A 118 -3.73 -12.68 13.01
CA CYS A 118 -4.20 -13.71 12.09
C CYS A 118 -5.70 -13.94 12.27
N GLN A 119 -6.45 -13.85 11.17
CA GLN A 119 -7.91 -14.01 11.12
C GLN A 119 -8.72 -13.08 12.04
N ALA A 120 -8.14 -11.98 12.54
CA ALA A 120 -8.88 -11.00 13.33
C ALA A 120 -9.92 -10.26 12.48
N ASP A 121 -11.04 -9.86 13.09
CA ASP A 121 -11.99 -8.93 12.49
C ASP A 121 -11.69 -7.50 12.93
N LEU A 122 -11.02 -6.78 12.03
CA LEU A 122 -10.70 -5.36 12.15
C LEU A 122 -11.54 -4.53 11.18
N SER A 123 -12.69 -5.03 10.71
CA SER A 123 -13.49 -4.29 9.75
C SER A 123 -13.94 -2.93 10.31
N LYS A 124 -13.91 -1.89 9.48
CA LYS A 124 -14.23 -0.50 9.83
C LYS A 124 -13.39 0.11 10.96
N THR A 125 -12.33 -0.56 11.40
CA THR A 125 -11.43 -0.06 12.45
C THR A 125 -10.64 1.12 11.92
N ASN A 126 -10.37 2.10 12.78
CA ASN A 126 -9.44 3.17 12.47
C ASN A 126 -8.03 2.77 12.93
N LEU A 127 -7.16 2.46 11.97
CA LEU A 127 -5.75 2.12 12.13
C LEU A 127 -4.85 3.20 11.51
N ASP A 128 -5.34 4.43 11.36
CA ASP A 128 -4.53 5.54 10.83
C ASP A 128 -3.27 5.73 11.69
N GLN A 129 -2.13 5.94 11.04
CA GLN A 129 -0.81 6.13 11.67
C GLN A 129 -0.35 5.00 12.60
N THR A 130 -0.99 3.82 12.53
CA THR A 130 -0.57 2.66 13.32
C THR A 130 0.77 2.09 12.86
N ASP A 131 1.49 1.49 13.80
CA ASP A 131 2.68 0.73 13.51
C ASP A 131 2.35 -0.76 13.47
N LEU A 132 2.20 -1.33 12.27
CA LEU A 132 1.92 -2.73 12.00
C LEU A 132 3.15 -3.44 11.40
N ARG A 133 4.35 -2.88 11.57
CA ARG A 133 5.56 -3.45 10.99
C ARG A 133 5.75 -4.88 11.48
N ARG A 134 6.01 -5.80 10.54
CA ARG A 134 6.18 -7.25 10.81
C ARG A 134 4.99 -7.94 11.49
N ALA A 135 3.82 -7.30 11.57
CA ALA A 135 2.63 -7.94 12.13
C ALA A 135 2.18 -9.11 11.24
N ASP A 136 1.62 -10.14 11.87
CA ASP A 136 0.97 -11.24 11.17
C ASP A 136 -0.52 -10.93 11.03
N LEU A 137 -0.95 -10.60 9.82
CA LEU A 137 -2.32 -10.21 9.47
C LEU A 137 -2.90 -11.22 8.46
N GLU A 138 -2.42 -12.46 8.47
CA GLU A 138 -2.89 -13.47 7.53
C GLU A 138 -4.40 -13.70 7.69
N GLY A 139 -5.15 -13.58 6.60
CA GLY A 139 -6.61 -13.73 6.59
C GLY A 139 -7.38 -12.68 7.41
N VAL A 140 -6.75 -11.57 7.81
CA VAL A 140 -7.43 -10.51 8.58
C VAL A 140 -8.57 -9.90 7.76
N ASN A 141 -9.66 -9.53 8.42
CA ASN A 141 -10.71 -8.72 7.82
C ASN A 141 -10.48 -7.23 8.12
N LEU A 142 -10.00 -6.48 7.13
CA LEU A 142 -9.80 -5.03 7.13
C LEU A 142 -10.82 -4.29 6.25
N LYS A 143 -11.94 -4.94 5.92
CA LYS A 143 -12.97 -4.35 5.06
C LYS A 143 -13.42 -2.99 5.59
N LYS A 144 -13.33 -1.95 4.76
CA LYS A 144 -13.67 -0.55 5.10
C LYS A 144 -12.89 0.03 6.28
N ALA A 145 -11.78 -0.59 6.71
CA ALA A 145 -10.89 -0.01 7.70
C ALA A 145 -10.12 1.18 7.11
N THR A 146 -9.67 2.09 7.97
CA THR A 146 -8.73 3.16 7.58
C THR A 146 -7.35 2.83 8.10
N LEU A 147 -6.34 2.93 7.24
CA LEU A 147 -4.93 2.66 7.50
C LEU A 147 -4.07 3.79 6.89
N ARG A 148 -4.57 5.03 6.91
CA ARG A 148 -3.86 6.17 6.29
C ARG A 148 -2.55 6.40 7.03
N GLU A 149 -1.46 6.58 6.29
CA GLU A 149 -0.11 6.76 6.85
C GLU A 149 0.34 5.63 7.81
N ALA A 150 -0.33 4.46 7.78
CA ALA A 150 0.05 3.32 8.61
C ALA A 150 1.36 2.69 8.09
N LYS A 151 2.14 2.10 9.00
CA LYS A 151 3.41 1.43 8.68
C LYS A 151 3.21 -0.07 8.67
N LEU A 152 3.22 -0.68 7.49
CA LEU A 152 3.04 -2.12 7.27
C LEU A 152 4.30 -2.79 6.70
N LEU A 153 5.47 -2.18 6.83
CA LEU A 153 6.74 -2.75 6.36
C LEU A 153 6.92 -4.20 6.88
N PHE A 154 7.11 -5.15 5.96
CA PHE A 154 7.20 -6.60 6.23
C PHE A 154 5.96 -7.27 6.83
N ALA A 155 4.80 -6.61 6.87
CA ALA A 155 3.59 -7.21 7.40
C ALA A 155 3.07 -8.33 6.48
N LYS A 156 2.42 -9.35 7.06
CA LYS A 156 1.84 -10.46 6.31
C LYS A 156 0.34 -10.30 6.17
N LEU A 157 -0.14 -9.87 5.02
CA LEU A 157 -1.57 -9.73 4.68
C LEU A 157 -2.01 -10.77 3.64
N VAL A 158 -1.42 -11.97 3.67
CA VAL A 158 -1.78 -13.06 2.76
C VAL A 158 -3.26 -13.38 2.97
N SER A 159 -4.03 -13.43 1.87
CA SER A 159 -5.48 -13.68 1.89
C SER A 159 -6.31 -12.71 2.74
N ALA A 160 -5.77 -11.53 3.07
CA ALA A 160 -6.50 -10.52 3.84
C ALA A 160 -7.63 -9.88 3.02
N ASN A 161 -8.71 -9.47 3.70
CA ASN A 161 -9.79 -8.70 3.10
C ASN A 161 -9.59 -7.20 3.34
N LEU A 162 -9.16 -6.46 2.32
CA LEU A 162 -9.02 -5.01 2.32
C LEU A 162 -10.07 -4.31 1.45
N PHE A 163 -11.22 -4.95 1.20
CA PHE A 163 -12.24 -4.41 0.31
C PHE A 163 -12.74 -3.04 0.81
N CYS A 164 -12.68 -2.01 -0.06
CA CYS A 164 -12.96 -0.61 0.27
C CYS A 164 -12.13 -0.04 1.45
N ALA A 165 -10.95 -0.59 1.76
CA ALA A 165 -10.08 -0.03 2.79
C ALA A 165 -9.36 1.23 2.28
N GLU A 166 -9.06 2.15 3.20
CA GLU A 166 -8.36 3.40 2.92
C GLU A 166 -6.90 3.31 3.38
N LEU A 167 -5.96 3.15 2.46
CA LEU A 167 -4.52 3.03 2.73
C LEU A 167 -3.71 4.17 2.08
N THR A 168 -4.32 5.36 1.97
CA THR A 168 -3.65 6.53 1.39
C THR A 168 -2.35 6.81 2.15
N GLU A 169 -1.25 6.97 1.41
CA GLU A 169 0.10 7.25 1.96
C GLU A 169 0.63 6.22 2.98
N ALA A 170 0.03 5.03 3.05
CA ALA A 170 0.57 3.96 3.89
C ALA A 170 1.91 3.43 3.34
N ASP A 171 2.78 2.99 4.24
CA ASP A 171 4.02 2.31 3.89
C ASP A 171 3.82 0.79 3.93
N LEU A 172 3.59 0.22 2.76
CA LEU A 172 3.46 -1.22 2.50
C LEU A 172 4.71 -1.79 1.83
N SER A 173 5.89 -1.19 2.05
CA SER A 173 7.13 -1.72 1.48
C SER A 173 7.35 -3.17 1.95
N GLN A 174 7.74 -4.05 1.05
CA GLN A 174 8.02 -5.47 1.32
C GLN A 174 6.88 -6.21 2.04
N VAL A 175 5.63 -5.76 1.84
CA VAL A 175 4.44 -6.43 2.38
C VAL A 175 4.11 -7.70 1.59
N TYR A 176 3.49 -8.66 2.24
CA TYR A 176 2.96 -9.88 1.62
C TYR A 176 1.44 -9.77 1.47
N LEU A 177 0.95 -9.58 0.25
CA LEU A 177 -0.47 -9.40 -0.12
C LEU A 177 -0.98 -10.49 -1.07
N GLN A 178 -0.30 -11.64 -1.13
CA GLN A 178 -0.69 -12.72 -2.04
C GLN A 178 -2.13 -13.15 -1.76
N ASN A 179 -2.94 -13.28 -2.82
CA ASN A 179 -4.36 -13.64 -2.75
C ASN A 179 -5.24 -12.67 -1.93
N ALA A 180 -4.76 -11.48 -1.58
CA ALA A 180 -5.55 -10.52 -0.82
C ALA A 180 -6.66 -9.88 -1.69
N GLU A 181 -7.77 -9.51 -1.05
CA GLU A 181 -8.89 -8.81 -1.68
C GLU A 181 -8.76 -7.29 -1.46
N LEU A 182 -8.30 -6.54 -2.46
CA LEU A 182 -8.17 -5.08 -2.43
C LEU A 182 -9.18 -4.36 -3.34
N GLY A 183 -10.28 -5.03 -3.70
CA GLY A 183 -11.33 -4.45 -4.53
C GLY A 183 -11.81 -3.11 -3.98
N TRP A 184 -11.80 -2.06 -4.82
CA TRP A 184 -12.18 -0.69 -4.44
C TRP A 184 -11.36 -0.06 -3.31
N ALA A 185 -10.22 -0.65 -2.91
CA ALA A 185 -9.35 -0.04 -1.92
C ALA A 185 -8.67 1.21 -2.49
N ASN A 186 -8.35 2.16 -1.61
CA ASN A 186 -7.64 3.37 -1.95
C ASN A 186 -6.21 3.33 -1.41
N LEU A 187 -5.26 3.02 -2.29
CA LEU A 187 -3.82 3.02 -2.04
C LEU A 187 -3.12 4.21 -2.71
N SER A 188 -3.83 5.32 -2.94
CA SER A 188 -3.22 6.49 -3.57
C SER A 188 -2.01 6.98 -2.76
N ARG A 189 -0.92 7.29 -3.47
CA ARG A 189 0.38 7.69 -2.90
C ARG A 189 1.00 6.70 -1.90
N ALA A 190 0.48 5.48 -1.80
CA ALA A 190 1.06 4.46 -0.94
C ALA A 190 2.42 3.99 -1.46
N VAL A 191 3.28 3.51 -0.56
CA VAL A 191 4.59 2.93 -0.91
C VAL A 191 4.47 1.42 -0.85
N LEU A 192 4.58 0.74 -1.98
CA LEU A 192 4.51 -0.71 -2.15
C LEU A 192 5.81 -1.27 -2.75
N LYS A 193 6.95 -0.63 -2.46
CA LYS A 193 8.25 -1.08 -3.00
C LYS A 193 8.51 -2.52 -2.59
N GLU A 194 8.89 -3.36 -3.54
CA GLU A 194 9.20 -4.78 -3.30
C GLU A 194 8.06 -5.58 -2.64
N ALA A 195 6.82 -5.07 -2.69
CA ALA A 195 5.64 -5.78 -2.20
C ALA A 195 5.34 -7.02 -3.05
N ASN A 196 4.74 -8.04 -2.44
CA ASN A 196 4.26 -9.22 -3.16
C ASN A 196 2.72 -9.25 -3.21
N LEU A 197 2.16 -8.90 -4.35
CA LEU A 197 0.73 -8.87 -4.68
C LEU A 197 0.34 -9.98 -5.68
N ASP A 198 1.13 -11.07 -5.77
CA ASP A 198 0.82 -12.17 -6.68
C ASP A 198 -0.61 -12.70 -6.43
N ASN A 199 -1.40 -12.81 -7.50
CA ASN A 199 -2.82 -13.24 -7.49
C ASN A 199 -3.76 -12.36 -6.63
N ALA A 200 -3.37 -11.12 -6.29
CA ALA A 200 -4.25 -10.21 -5.55
C ALA A 200 -5.45 -9.77 -6.42
N GLU A 201 -6.62 -9.66 -5.79
CA GLU A 201 -7.85 -9.17 -6.42
C GLU A 201 -7.97 -7.65 -6.19
N MET A 202 -7.64 -6.85 -7.18
CA MET A 202 -7.46 -5.40 -7.10
C MET A 202 -8.41 -4.64 -8.05
N VAL A 203 -9.60 -5.20 -8.33
CA VAL A 203 -10.58 -4.60 -9.24
C VAL A 203 -10.98 -3.22 -8.73
N ARG A 204 -10.89 -2.19 -9.60
CA ARG A 204 -11.19 -0.78 -9.28
C ARG A 204 -10.37 -0.21 -8.12
N VAL A 205 -9.19 -0.76 -7.84
CA VAL A 205 -8.27 -0.17 -6.88
C VAL A 205 -7.82 1.22 -7.34
N ASN A 206 -7.65 2.14 -6.41
CA ASN A 206 -6.98 3.41 -6.67
C ASN A 206 -5.52 3.32 -6.21
N LEU A 207 -4.59 3.31 -7.16
CA LEU A 207 -3.15 3.33 -6.94
C LEU A 207 -2.53 4.66 -7.41
N ARG A 208 -3.30 5.72 -7.68
CA ARG A 208 -2.77 6.97 -8.23
C ARG A 208 -1.58 7.50 -7.43
N GLY A 209 -0.46 7.73 -8.10
CA GLY A 209 0.79 8.20 -7.49
C GLY A 209 1.50 7.21 -6.57
N ALA A 210 1.04 5.96 -6.48
CA ALA A 210 1.66 4.93 -5.65
C ALA A 210 3.00 4.47 -6.23
N ASN A 211 3.84 3.90 -5.37
CA ASN A 211 5.17 3.40 -5.76
C ASN A 211 5.26 1.87 -5.58
N LEU A 212 5.23 1.15 -6.69
CA LEU A 212 5.35 -0.31 -6.79
C LEU A 212 6.72 -0.76 -7.35
N THR A 213 7.75 0.09 -7.27
CA THR A 213 9.09 -0.26 -7.78
C THR A 213 9.56 -1.61 -7.23
N ASN A 214 10.05 -2.51 -8.10
CA ASN A 214 10.47 -3.88 -7.77
C ASN A 214 9.38 -4.79 -7.16
N ALA A 215 8.11 -4.39 -7.16
CA ALA A 215 7.03 -5.23 -6.66
C ALA A 215 6.75 -6.43 -7.58
N LYS A 216 6.05 -7.42 -7.05
CA LYS A 216 5.48 -8.55 -7.79
C LYS A 216 3.97 -8.45 -7.74
N ALA A 217 3.31 -8.56 -8.88
CA ALA A 217 1.86 -8.53 -9.02
C ALA A 217 1.43 -9.50 -10.14
N ARG A 218 2.11 -10.64 -10.25
CA ARG A 218 1.82 -11.62 -11.30
C ARG A 218 0.41 -12.16 -11.13
N LYS A 219 -0.32 -12.29 -12.23
CA LYS A 219 -1.72 -12.76 -12.24
C LYS A 219 -2.66 -11.93 -11.37
N ALA A 220 -2.27 -10.74 -10.94
CA ALA A 220 -3.15 -9.85 -10.19
C ALA A 220 -4.30 -9.35 -11.10
N ASN A 221 -5.46 -9.09 -10.50
CA ASN A 221 -6.63 -8.59 -11.21
C ASN A 221 -6.82 -7.10 -10.94
N LEU A 222 -6.32 -6.25 -11.84
CA LEU A 222 -6.34 -4.78 -11.80
C LEU A 222 -7.37 -4.19 -12.77
N LYS A 223 -8.44 -4.93 -13.10
CA LYS A 223 -9.47 -4.44 -14.02
C LYS A 223 -10.07 -3.13 -13.52
N PHE A 224 -10.16 -2.13 -14.39
CA PHE A 224 -10.64 -0.77 -14.07
C PHE A 224 -9.82 -0.04 -12.98
N ALA A 225 -8.58 -0.44 -12.70
CA ALA A 225 -7.73 0.23 -11.73
C ALA A 225 -7.33 1.64 -12.20
N ASP A 226 -7.18 2.55 -11.24
CA ASP A 226 -6.55 3.86 -11.46
C ASP A 226 -5.07 3.76 -11.06
N LEU A 227 -4.19 3.76 -12.05
CA LEU A 227 -2.74 3.65 -11.95
C LEU A 227 -2.06 4.93 -12.46
N ARG A 228 -2.77 6.06 -12.53
CA ARG A 228 -2.19 7.33 -13.01
C ARG A 228 -1.00 7.74 -12.16
N GLU A 229 0.07 8.21 -12.79
CA GLU A 229 1.28 8.70 -12.11
C GLU A 229 1.95 7.64 -11.20
N THR A 230 1.65 6.35 -11.40
CA THR A 230 2.26 5.27 -10.61
C THR A 230 3.70 5.01 -11.04
N LYS A 231 4.52 4.54 -10.09
CA LYS A 231 5.85 4.00 -10.38
C LYS A 231 5.80 2.48 -10.36
N LEU A 232 5.93 1.86 -11.52
CA LEU A 232 5.97 0.43 -11.79
C LEU A 232 7.34 -0.01 -12.33
N ILE A 233 8.40 0.74 -11.98
CA ILE A 233 9.77 0.50 -12.44
C ILE A 233 10.23 -0.87 -11.95
N ASP A 234 10.76 -1.70 -12.85
CA ASP A 234 11.24 -3.05 -12.56
C ASP A 234 10.17 -3.97 -11.88
N THR A 235 8.87 -3.65 -12.04
CA THR A 235 7.77 -4.44 -11.47
C THR A 235 7.49 -5.68 -12.32
N ASP A 236 7.27 -6.83 -11.69
CA ASP A 236 6.82 -8.05 -12.36
C ASP A 236 5.30 -8.21 -12.27
N ILE A 237 4.59 -7.95 -13.36
CA ILE A 237 3.13 -7.99 -13.46
C ILE A 237 2.66 -8.95 -14.57
N ALA A 238 3.50 -9.95 -14.89
CA ALA A 238 3.21 -10.95 -15.89
C ALA A 238 1.85 -11.64 -15.65
N ASP A 239 1.16 -11.97 -16.73
CA ASP A 239 -0.16 -12.61 -16.75
C ASP A 239 -1.27 -11.83 -15.99
N ALA A 240 -1.05 -10.58 -15.58
CA ALA A 240 -2.05 -9.79 -14.88
C ALA A 240 -3.17 -9.30 -15.80
N ASN A 241 -4.33 -9.01 -15.19
CA ASN A 241 -5.48 -8.44 -15.89
C ASN A 241 -5.60 -6.94 -15.60
N LEU A 242 -5.31 -6.09 -16.57
CA LEU A 242 -5.40 -4.63 -16.55
C LEU A 242 -6.44 -4.09 -17.55
N GLU A 243 -7.41 -4.90 -17.97
CA GLU A 243 -8.44 -4.45 -18.91
C GLU A 243 -9.11 -3.15 -18.43
N THR A 244 -9.13 -2.13 -19.30
CA THR A 244 -9.74 -0.82 -19.01
C THR A 244 -9.12 -0.09 -17.80
N ALA A 245 -7.89 -0.43 -17.40
CA ALA A 245 -7.16 0.34 -16.40
C ALA A 245 -6.62 1.65 -16.99
N CYS A 246 -6.39 2.65 -16.13
CA CYS A 246 -5.86 3.96 -16.51
C CYS A 246 -4.44 4.13 -15.95
N LEU A 247 -3.43 4.08 -16.81
CA LEU A 247 -2.00 4.15 -16.51
C LEU A 247 -1.35 5.46 -17.00
N VAL A 248 -2.14 6.50 -17.28
CA VAL A 248 -1.66 7.79 -17.81
C VAL A 248 -0.54 8.37 -16.95
N ASN A 249 0.55 8.81 -17.59
CA ASN A 249 1.76 9.34 -16.93
C ASN A 249 2.42 8.37 -15.93
N ALA A 250 2.12 7.07 -15.97
CA ALA A 250 2.84 6.09 -15.16
C ALA A 250 4.26 5.86 -15.69
N ASP A 251 5.16 5.46 -14.80
CA ASP A 251 6.51 5.03 -15.13
C ASP A 251 6.59 3.51 -15.00
N LEU A 252 6.62 2.82 -16.13
CA LEU A 252 6.67 1.37 -16.27
C LEU A 252 8.01 0.90 -16.84
N SER A 253 9.05 1.73 -16.75
CA SER A 253 10.35 1.40 -17.33
C SER A 253 10.90 0.09 -16.78
N ASN A 254 11.43 -0.76 -17.68
CA ASN A 254 11.93 -2.11 -17.39
C ASN A 254 10.92 -3.09 -16.76
N ALA A 255 9.63 -2.75 -16.68
CA ALA A 255 8.63 -3.62 -16.08
C ALA A 255 8.39 -4.88 -16.94
N ASN A 256 7.94 -5.96 -16.30
CA ASN A 256 7.53 -7.18 -16.98
C ASN A 256 6.01 -7.31 -17.03
N PHE A 257 5.43 -7.03 -18.20
CA PHE A 257 4.02 -7.19 -18.54
C PHE A 257 3.79 -8.36 -19.52
N SER A 258 4.72 -9.32 -19.60
CA SER A 258 4.56 -10.47 -20.50
C SER A 258 3.20 -11.16 -20.25
N LYS A 259 2.44 -11.42 -21.33
CA LYS A 259 1.11 -12.05 -21.30
C LYS A 259 0.04 -11.29 -20.52
N ALA A 260 0.29 -10.04 -20.13
CA ALA A 260 -0.72 -9.22 -19.46
C ALA A 260 -1.88 -8.89 -20.40
N ARG A 261 -3.09 -8.75 -19.84
CA ARG A 261 -4.30 -8.30 -20.55
C ARG A 261 -4.50 -6.82 -20.31
N LEU A 262 -4.22 -6.00 -21.32
CA LEU A 262 -4.31 -4.54 -21.33
C LEU A 262 -5.40 -4.04 -22.30
N GLY A 263 -6.36 -4.89 -22.65
CA GLY A 263 -7.44 -4.54 -23.57
C GLY A 263 -8.16 -3.25 -23.14
N LYS A 264 -8.19 -2.26 -24.03
CA LYS A 264 -8.76 -0.92 -23.80
C LYS A 264 -8.17 -0.16 -22.60
N ALA A 265 -6.98 -0.53 -22.14
CA ALA A 265 -6.27 0.26 -21.13
C ALA A 265 -5.79 1.58 -21.73
N ASP A 266 -5.71 2.60 -20.89
CA ASP A 266 -5.15 3.91 -21.25
C ASP A 266 -3.73 4.02 -20.71
N LEU A 267 -2.74 3.92 -21.60
CA LEU A 267 -1.31 4.08 -21.35
C LEU A 267 -0.77 5.36 -22.02
N SER A 268 -1.65 6.32 -22.31
CA SER A 268 -1.22 7.57 -22.96
C SER A 268 -0.19 8.30 -22.11
N THR A 269 0.83 8.86 -22.78
CA THR A 269 1.94 9.62 -22.16
C THR A 269 2.78 8.87 -21.11
N SER A 270 2.62 7.54 -21.00
CA SER A 270 3.35 6.73 -20.03
C SER A 270 4.79 6.42 -20.50
N ASN A 271 5.70 6.25 -19.55
CA ASN A 271 7.05 5.78 -19.80
C ASN A 271 7.05 4.24 -19.81
N LEU A 272 7.24 3.64 -20.99
CA LEU A 272 7.26 2.21 -21.25
C LEU A 272 8.65 1.75 -21.74
N ARG A 273 9.71 2.52 -21.45
CA ARG A 273 11.07 2.23 -21.94
C ARG A 273 11.55 0.87 -21.47
N CYS A 274 12.10 0.08 -22.40
CA CYS A 274 12.61 -1.26 -22.13
C CYS A 274 11.59 -2.21 -21.44
N ILE A 275 10.29 -1.92 -21.53
CA ILE A 275 9.25 -2.79 -20.96
C ILE A 275 9.21 -4.12 -21.72
N ASN A 276 8.92 -5.20 -21.01
CA ASN A 276 8.57 -6.48 -21.61
C ASN A 276 7.05 -6.61 -21.73
N LEU A 277 6.53 -6.61 -22.96
CA LEU A 277 5.14 -6.81 -23.34
C LEU A 277 4.96 -8.07 -24.22
N THR A 278 5.89 -9.04 -24.15
CA THR A 278 5.81 -10.25 -24.98
C THR A 278 4.49 -10.98 -24.78
N ASP A 279 3.81 -11.35 -25.87
CA ASP A 279 2.51 -12.02 -25.87
C ASP A 279 1.38 -11.26 -25.13
N ALA A 280 1.54 -9.97 -24.84
CA ALA A 280 0.51 -9.18 -24.16
C ALA A 280 -0.68 -8.85 -25.09
N ASP A 281 -1.88 -8.75 -24.53
CA ASP A 281 -3.08 -8.31 -25.25
C ASP A 281 -3.34 -6.83 -24.99
N LEU A 282 -3.00 -5.97 -25.95
CA LEU A 282 -3.24 -4.53 -25.94
C LEU A 282 -4.38 -4.13 -26.89
N THR A 283 -5.34 -5.03 -27.16
CA THR A 283 -6.44 -4.75 -28.10
C THR A 283 -7.19 -3.48 -27.72
N GLY A 284 -7.21 -2.50 -28.64
CA GLY A 284 -7.88 -1.22 -28.43
C GLY A 284 -7.30 -0.34 -27.33
N ALA A 285 -6.07 -0.60 -26.86
CA ALA A 285 -5.40 0.25 -25.88
C ALA A 285 -5.05 1.63 -26.47
N ASP A 286 -5.03 2.65 -25.61
CA ASP A 286 -4.50 3.98 -25.95
C ASP A 286 -3.04 4.07 -25.50
N LEU A 287 -2.14 4.30 -26.44
CA LEU A 287 -0.69 4.48 -26.25
C LEU A 287 -0.25 5.84 -26.79
N THR A 288 -1.18 6.80 -26.93
CA THR A 288 -0.88 8.12 -27.50
C THR A 288 0.26 8.80 -26.75
N GLY A 289 1.31 9.19 -27.46
CA GLY A 289 2.48 9.87 -26.89
C GLY A 289 3.31 9.03 -25.89
N ALA A 290 3.11 7.72 -25.81
CA ALA A 290 3.86 6.87 -24.90
C ALA A 290 5.32 6.63 -25.38
N ASP A 291 6.27 6.50 -24.45
CA ASP A 291 7.66 6.17 -24.77
C ASP A 291 7.92 4.67 -24.64
N LEU A 292 7.89 3.94 -25.75
CA LEU A 292 8.21 2.51 -25.87
C LEU A 292 9.65 2.26 -26.36
N THR A 293 10.59 3.20 -26.17
CA THR A 293 11.98 3.01 -26.62
C THR A 293 12.56 1.70 -26.09
N GLY A 294 13.04 0.84 -26.99
CA GLY A 294 13.65 -0.46 -26.65
C GLY A 294 12.70 -1.49 -26.02
N ALA A 295 11.39 -1.27 -26.07
CA ALA A 295 10.40 -2.23 -25.56
C ALA A 295 10.41 -3.55 -26.35
N ASP A 296 10.12 -4.67 -25.67
CA ASP A 296 9.89 -5.96 -26.31
C ASP A 296 8.39 -6.26 -26.40
N LEU A 297 7.82 -6.18 -27.60
CA LEU A 297 6.42 -6.47 -27.89
C LEU A 297 6.26 -7.75 -28.73
N THR A 298 7.23 -8.67 -28.68
CA THR A 298 7.19 -9.89 -29.49
C THR A 298 5.87 -10.65 -29.30
N GLY A 299 5.16 -10.92 -30.38
CA GLY A 299 3.88 -11.65 -30.36
C GLY A 299 2.69 -10.89 -29.74
N ALA A 300 2.86 -9.63 -29.34
CA ALA A 300 1.78 -8.87 -28.73
C ALA A 300 0.63 -8.59 -29.71
N ASN A 301 -0.58 -8.42 -29.17
CA ASN A 301 -1.77 -8.06 -29.94
C ASN A 301 -2.13 -6.58 -29.71
N LEU A 302 -1.84 -5.72 -30.69
CA LEU A 302 -2.17 -4.29 -30.72
C LEU A 302 -3.34 -3.98 -31.66
N THR A 303 -4.21 -4.96 -31.93
CA THR A 303 -5.34 -4.75 -32.86
C THR A 303 -6.20 -3.57 -32.39
N GLY A 304 -6.38 -2.57 -33.25
CA GLY A 304 -7.16 -1.36 -32.98
C GLY A 304 -6.56 -0.42 -31.92
N ALA A 305 -5.31 -0.62 -31.50
CA ALA A 305 -4.65 0.28 -30.55
C ALA A 305 -4.34 1.64 -31.18
N ASN A 306 -4.33 2.69 -30.37
CA ASN A 306 -3.93 4.03 -30.79
C ASN A 306 -2.49 4.31 -30.36
N LEU A 307 -1.56 4.38 -31.31
CA LEU A 307 -0.14 4.69 -31.08
C LEU A 307 0.24 6.08 -31.65
N THR A 308 -0.72 7.00 -31.76
CA THR A 308 -0.45 8.35 -32.28
C THR A 308 0.66 9.02 -31.47
N ASP A 309 1.64 9.61 -32.15
CA ASP A 309 2.82 10.27 -31.55
C ASP A 309 3.66 9.38 -30.59
N ALA A 310 3.48 8.05 -30.60
CA ALA A 310 4.24 7.14 -29.74
C ALA A 310 5.69 6.97 -30.23
N ASN A 311 6.63 6.84 -29.29
CA ASN A 311 8.03 6.57 -29.62
C ASN A 311 8.35 5.08 -29.46
N LEU A 312 8.55 4.37 -30.56
CA LEU A 312 8.91 2.95 -30.63
C LEU A 312 10.36 2.74 -31.08
N THR A 313 11.24 3.73 -30.91
CA THR A 313 12.64 3.64 -31.33
C THR A 313 13.30 2.37 -30.75
N GLY A 314 13.87 1.54 -31.62
CA GLY A 314 14.55 0.31 -31.25
C GLY A 314 13.66 -0.78 -30.63
N ALA A 315 12.33 -0.64 -30.67
CA ALA A 315 11.41 -1.64 -30.13
C ALA A 315 11.39 -2.94 -30.95
N ASN A 316 11.20 -4.08 -30.28
CA ASN A 316 11.01 -5.36 -30.95
C ASN A 316 9.51 -5.64 -31.16
N LEU A 317 9.05 -5.49 -32.40
CA LEU A 317 7.67 -5.71 -32.85
C LEU A 317 7.53 -7.03 -33.62
N THR A 318 8.42 -7.99 -33.40
CA THR A 318 8.42 -9.27 -34.13
C THR A 318 7.10 -10.02 -33.89
N GLY A 319 6.41 -10.41 -34.97
CA GLY A 319 5.15 -11.15 -34.87
C GLY A 319 3.96 -10.38 -34.28
N VAL A 320 4.08 -9.06 -34.08
CA VAL A 320 3.02 -8.24 -33.50
C VAL A 320 1.81 -8.15 -34.44
N SER A 321 0.58 -8.07 -33.90
CA SER A 321 -0.61 -7.73 -34.70
C SER A 321 -0.98 -6.26 -34.50
N LEU A 322 -0.77 -5.43 -35.53
CA LEU A 322 -1.16 -4.01 -35.57
C LEU A 322 -2.42 -3.76 -36.40
N ARG A 323 -3.24 -4.78 -36.70
CA ARG A 323 -4.45 -4.63 -37.52
C ARG A 323 -5.32 -3.48 -37.03
N ILE A 324 -5.68 -2.54 -37.90
CA ILE A 324 -6.53 -1.37 -37.59
C ILE A 324 -5.91 -0.43 -36.53
N ALA A 325 -4.63 -0.62 -36.14
CA ALA A 325 -3.96 0.30 -35.24
C ALA A 325 -3.69 1.65 -35.93
N ASN A 326 -3.74 2.73 -35.16
CA ASN A 326 -3.35 4.05 -35.63
C ASN A 326 -1.88 4.32 -35.27
N LEU A 327 -1.04 4.54 -36.29
CA LEU A 327 0.40 4.82 -36.16
C LEU A 327 0.77 6.26 -36.57
N THR A 328 -0.21 7.17 -36.66
CA THR A 328 0.03 8.56 -37.09
C THR A 328 1.16 9.18 -36.26
N ASN A 329 2.22 9.66 -36.92
CA ASN A 329 3.42 10.24 -36.31
C ASN A 329 4.19 9.33 -35.33
N ALA A 330 3.94 8.02 -35.31
CA ALA A 330 4.69 7.11 -34.46
C ALA A 330 6.14 6.99 -34.97
N ASN A 331 7.12 7.10 -34.07
CA ASN A 331 8.53 6.94 -34.42
C ASN A 331 8.92 5.44 -34.34
N LEU A 332 9.24 4.83 -35.48
CA LEU A 332 9.62 3.42 -35.60
C LEU A 332 11.12 3.22 -35.92
N ASP A 333 11.95 4.25 -35.71
CA ASP A 333 13.37 4.19 -36.04
C ASP A 333 14.08 3.01 -35.35
N GLY A 334 14.66 2.11 -36.14
CA GLY A 334 15.35 0.92 -35.64
C GLY A 334 14.45 -0.16 -35.03
N ALA A 335 13.12 -0.05 -35.12
CA ALA A 335 12.22 -1.12 -34.66
C ALA A 335 12.25 -2.35 -35.58
N SER A 336 12.15 -3.54 -34.99
CA SER A 336 12.07 -4.81 -35.75
C SER A 336 10.62 -5.20 -36.01
N LEU A 337 10.18 -5.13 -37.27
CA LEU A 337 8.81 -5.49 -37.71
C LEU A 337 8.68 -6.90 -38.31
N LYS A 338 9.68 -7.77 -38.11
CA LYS A 338 9.71 -9.10 -38.74
C LYS A 338 8.44 -9.89 -38.43
N GLY A 339 7.68 -10.26 -39.45
CA GLY A 339 6.45 -11.05 -39.28
C GLY A 339 5.29 -10.31 -38.62
N ALA A 340 5.38 -8.99 -38.44
CA ALA A 340 4.29 -8.17 -37.96
C ALA A 340 3.11 -8.16 -38.95
N ILE A 341 1.88 -8.09 -38.46
CA ILE A 341 0.70 -7.81 -39.29
C ILE A 341 0.43 -6.30 -39.21
N MET A 342 0.60 -5.58 -40.32
CA MET A 342 0.48 -4.13 -40.40
C MET A 342 -0.99 -3.65 -40.27
N PRO A 343 -1.26 -2.34 -40.08
CA PRO A 343 -2.62 -1.81 -39.92
C PRO A 343 -3.62 -2.20 -41.01
N ASN A 344 -3.16 -2.34 -42.25
CA ASN A 344 -3.98 -2.79 -43.38
C ASN A 344 -4.25 -4.31 -43.41
N GLY A 345 -3.75 -5.06 -42.44
CA GLY A 345 -3.90 -6.52 -42.32
C GLY A 345 -2.91 -7.35 -43.12
N LYS A 346 -1.96 -6.73 -43.83
CA LYS A 346 -0.91 -7.46 -44.56
C LYS A 346 0.26 -7.80 -43.65
N LEU A 347 0.90 -8.93 -43.89
CA LEU A 347 2.16 -9.29 -43.24
C LEU A 347 3.27 -8.34 -43.71
N TYR A 348 4.06 -7.83 -42.78
CA TYR A 348 5.30 -7.13 -43.06
C TYR A 348 6.30 -8.14 -43.65
N GLN A 349 6.57 -7.98 -44.94
CA GLN A 349 7.65 -8.69 -45.61
C GLN A 349 8.83 -7.73 -45.67
N SER A 350 9.97 -8.10 -45.08
CA SER A 350 11.21 -7.36 -45.31
C SER A 350 11.56 -7.54 -46.79
N LEU A 351 11.34 -6.51 -47.60
CA LEU A 351 11.81 -6.48 -48.99
C LEU A 351 13.33 -6.61 -48.94
N SER A 352 13.87 -7.60 -49.63
CA SER A 352 15.31 -7.73 -49.82
C SER A 352 15.80 -6.52 -50.62
N SER A 353 16.43 -5.58 -49.93
CA SER A 353 17.44 -4.63 -50.44
C SER A 353 17.25 -4.18 -51.90
N GLU A 354 16.38 -3.18 -52.13
CA GLU A 354 16.49 -2.19 -53.23
C GLU A 354 15.32 -1.17 -53.26
N GLU A 355 14.24 -1.38 -52.50
CA GLU A 355 13.05 -0.50 -52.46
C GLU A 355 12.94 0.41 -51.21
N ASP A 356 14.07 0.76 -50.58
CA ASP A 356 14.14 1.59 -49.35
C ASP A 356 13.75 3.08 -49.53
N ARG A 357 12.85 3.41 -50.46
CA ARG A 357 12.30 4.77 -50.65
C ARG A 357 10.82 4.92 -50.32
N PHE A 358 10.15 3.89 -49.82
CA PHE A 358 8.68 3.90 -49.65
C PHE A 358 8.15 4.01 -48.22
N LEU A 359 8.99 4.36 -47.24
CA LEU A 359 8.51 4.70 -45.89
C LEU A 359 8.10 6.17 -45.72
N GLU A 360 7.86 6.91 -46.80
CA GLU A 360 7.45 8.33 -46.72
C GLU A 360 5.93 8.58 -46.62
N ASN A 361 5.04 7.58 -46.64
CA ASN A 361 3.59 7.86 -46.59
C ASN A 361 2.76 6.77 -45.87
N PHE A 362 2.98 6.59 -44.57
CA PHE A 362 2.01 5.91 -43.70
C PHE A 362 1.75 6.72 -42.44
#